data_AF-A0A0Z8SZX8-F1
#
_entry.id   AF-A0A0Z8SZX8-F1
#
_cell.length_a   1.000
_cell.length_b   1.000
_cell.length_c   1.000
_cell.angle_alpha   90.00
_cell.angle_beta   90.00
_cell.angle_gamma   90.00
#
_symmetry.space_group_name_H-M   'P 1'
#
loop_
_entity.id
_entity.type
_entity.pdbx_description
1 polymer ?
#
loop_
_entity_poly.entity_id
_entity_poly.type
_entity_poly.pdbx_seq_one_letter_code
_entity_poly.pdbx_strand_id
1 'polypeptide(L)'
;MTEINTILTQLEAASHAGTLKRYEKIGETKPYYGVPMGAISGIAKAYKNRLDLFAPLWQTGILEAQYLAIQIAKTKPDQLTSTALETCLNEQVSVNVLDKLASIILSKRKDSKDWEEYLLIQDQAIFQRLGWFLRAKYFAGKTATNQEIEETLDHIR
;
A
#
# COMPACT_ATOMS: atom_id res chain seq x y z
N MET A 1 9.91 8.03 -25.41
CA MET A 1 8.87 7.78 -24.39
C MET A 1 9.51 6.96 -23.29
N THR A 2 9.46 7.39 -22.03
CA THR A 2 10.04 6.62 -20.90
C THR A 2 9.17 5.40 -20.61
N GLU A 3 9.74 4.35 -19.99
CA GLU A 3 8.97 3.15 -19.61
C GLU A 3 7.79 3.48 -18.68
N ILE A 4 7.97 4.46 -17.78
CA ILE A 4 6.90 4.96 -16.92
C ILE A 4 5.76 5.56 -17.75
N ASN A 5 6.05 6.38 -18.77
CA ASN A 5 5.00 6.96 -19.62
C ASN A 5 4.22 5.87 -20.38
N THR A 6 4.90 4.81 -20.82
CA THR A 6 4.24 3.66 -21.43
C THR A 6 3.28 2.98 -20.45
N ILE A 7 3.71 2.77 -19.21
CA ILE A 7 2.87 2.17 -18.16
C ILE A 7 1.66 3.06 -17.84
N LEU A 8 1.87 4.37 -17.69
CA LEU A 8 0.79 5.32 -17.41
C LEU A 8 -0.24 5.34 -18.54
N THR A 9 0.21 5.30 -19.79
CA THR A 9 -0.69 5.21 -20.97
C THR A 9 -1.51 3.91 -20.94
N GLN A 10 -0.90 2.79 -20.57
CA GLN A 10 -1.61 1.51 -20.43
C GLN A 10 -2.66 1.54 -19.32
N LEU A 11 -2.33 2.14 -18.18
CA LEU A 11 -3.28 2.31 -17.08
C LEU A 11 -4.46 3.19 -17.50
N GLU A 12 -4.20 4.34 -18.11
CA GLU A 12 -5.25 5.25 -18.58
C GLU A 12 -6.17 4.57 -19.61
N ALA A 13 -5.61 3.83 -20.57
CA ALA A 13 -6.36 3.07 -21.55
C ALA A 13 -7.20 1.92 -20.94
N ALA A 14 -6.83 1.45 -19.75
CA ALA A 14 -7.56 0.43 -19.00
C ALA A 14 -8.64 1.00 -18.06
N SER A 15 -8.91 2.31 -18.14
CA SER A 15 -9.97 2.98 -17.38
C SER A 15 -11.34 2.34 -17.62
N HIS A 16 -12.19 2.40 -16.59
CA HIS A 16 -13.53 1.84 -16.65
C HIS A 16 -14.54 2.75 -15.96
N ALA A 17 -15.63 3.09 -16.67
CA ALA A 17 -16.64 4.04 -16.21
C ALA A 17 -17.27 3.66 -14.86
N GLY A 18 -17.46 2.37 -14.60
CA GLY A 18 -17.98 1.89 -13.32
C GLY A 18 -17.04 2.17 -12.14
N THR A 19 -15.72 2.09 -12.37
CA THR A 19 -14.71 2.38 -11.35
C THR A 19 -14.62 3.87 -11.10
N LEU A 20 -14.64 4.69 -12.16
CA LEU A 20 -14.67 6.16 -12.05
C LEU A 20 -15.85 6.63 -11.21
N LYS A 21 -17.07 6.18 -11.52
CA LYS A 21 -18.27 6.51 -10.75
C LYS A 21 -18.15 6.12 -9.27
N ARG A 22 -17.54 4.97 -8.98
CA ARG A 22 -17.29 4.54 -7.60
C ARG A 22 -16.32 5.49 -6.90
N TYR A 23 -15.20 5.84 -7.53
CA TYR A 23 -14.20 6.75 -6.97
C TYR A 23 -14.78 8.14 -6.69
N GLU A 24 -15.56 8.68 -7.62
CA GLU A 24 -16.29 9.93 -7.41
C GLU A 24 -17.25 9.84 -6.23
N LYS A 25 -18.03 8.76 -6.15
CA LYS A 25 -19.01 8.55 -5.06
C LYS A 25 -18.35 8.48 -3.69
N ILE A 26 -17.17 7.87 -3.57
CA ILE A 26 -16.48 7.71 -2.28
C ILE A 26 -15.51 8.86 -1.96
N GLY A 27 -15.38 9.86 -2.85
CA GLY A 27 -14.42 10.96 -2.66
C GLY A 27 -12.97 10.49 -2.68
N GLU A 28 -12.63 9.57 -3.59
CA GLU A 28 -11.27 9.02 -3.69
C GLU A 28 -10.21 10.10 -4.00
N THR A 29 -8.99 9.88 -3.52
CA THR A 29 -7.88 10.83 -3.67
C THR A 29 -7.40 10.88 -5.12
N LYS A 30 -7.34 12.09 -5.70
CA LYS A 30 -6.83 12.34 -7.06
C LYS A 30 -5.31 12.52 -7.07
N PRO A 31 -4.62 12.27 -8.21
CA PRO A 31 -5.16 11.82 -9.50
C PRO A 31 -5.46 10.31 -9.55
N TYR A 32 -6.48 9.93 -10.33
CA TYR A 32 -6.83 8.54 -10.62
C TYR A 32 -7.35 8.39 -12.06
N TYR A 33 -7.22 7.20 -12.64
CA TYR A 33 -7.73 6.86 -13.98
C TYR A 33 -9.01 6.04 -13.96
N GLY A 34 -9.37 5.41 -12.84
CA GLY A 34 -10.52 4.51 -12.76
C GLY A 34 -10.23 3.10 -13.29
N VAL A 35 -9.05 2.54 -13.01
CA VAL A 35 -8.70 1.17 -13.48
C VAL A 35 -9.16 0.11 -12.46
N PRO A 36 -9.92 -0.91 -12.87
CA PRO A 36 -10.26 -2.03 -12.00
C PRO A 36 -9.00 -2.80 -11.54
N MET A 37 -8.97 -3.24 -10.29
CA MET A 37 -7.83 -3.98 -9.70
C MET A 37 -7.43 -5.25 -10.50
N GLY A 38 -8.38 -5.90 -11.17
CA GLY A 38 -8.11 -7.03 -12.06
C GLY A 38 -7.25 -6.65 -13.27
N ALA A 39 -7.52 -5.49 -13.88
CA ALA A 39 -6.72 -4.96 -14.99
C ALA A 39 -5.33 -4.51 -14.52
N ILE A 40 -5.23 -3.84 -13.37
CA ILE A 40 -3.94 -3.51 -12.73
C ILE A 40 -3.11 -4.77 -12.50
N SER A 41 -3.73 -5.83 -11.98
CA SER A 41 -3.06 -7.12 -11.76
C SER A 41 -2.63 -7.79 -13.07
N GLY A 42 -3.37 -7.58 -14.17
CA GLY A 42 -3.00 -8.00 -15.51
C GLY A 42 -1.73 -7.30 -16.00
N ILE A 43 -1.70 -5.97 -15.91
CA ILE A 43 -0.55 -5.13 -16.31
C ILE A 43 0.70 -5.51 -15.48
N ALA A 44 0.54 -5.70 -14.17
CA ALA A 44 1.64 -6.04 -13.26
C ALA A 44 2.43 -7.30 -13.66
N LYS A 45 1.80 -8.27 -14.36
CA LYS A 45 2.46 -9.51 -14.78
C LYS A 45 3.68 -9.26 -15.67
N ALA A 46 3.63 -8.23 -16.51
CA ALA A 46 4.75 -7.85 -17.38
C ALA A 46 5.95 -7.28 -16.61
N TYR A 47 5.72 -6.80 -15.38
CA TYR A 47 6.69 -6.06 -14.59
C TYR A 47 7.10 -6.76 -13.27
N LYS A 48 6.72 -8.03 -13.07
CA LYS A 48 6.86 -8.80 -11.81
C LYS A 48 8.25 -8.88 -11.15
N ASN A 49 9.31 -8.47 -11.85
CA ASN A 49 10.69 -8.46 -11.34
C ASN A 49 11.33 -7.06 -11.38
N ARG A 50 10.57 -6.03 -11.72
CA ARG A 50 11.05 -4.67 -11.92
C ARG A 50 10.81 -3.82 -10.69
N LEU A 51 11.45 -4.20 -9.58
CA LEU A 51 11.36 -3.45 -8.31
C LEU A 51 11.87 -2.01 -8.45
N ASP A 52 12.74 -1.75 -9.42
CA ASP A 52 13.20 -0.41 -9.80
C ASP A 52 12.06 0.52 -10.24
N LEU A 53 10.91 -0.03 -10.65
CA LEU A 53 9.72 0.75 -11.00
C LEU A 53 8.87 1.16 -9.80
N PHE A 54 9.12 0.59 -8.60
CA PHE A 54 8.28 0.85 -7.42
C PHE A 54 8.23 2.34 -7.07
N ALA A 55 9.39 2.95 -6.81
CA ALA A 55 9.47 4.35 -6.41
C ALA A 55 9.02 5.31 -7.53
N PRO A 56 9.45 5.15 -8.80
CA PRO A 56 8.98 6.01 -9.89
C PRO A 56 7.46 5.96 -10.09
N LEU A 57 6.83 4.78 -10.01
CA LEU A 57 5.37 4.66 -10.11
C LEU A 57 4.68 5.31 -8.92
N TRP A 58 5.24 5.14 -7.72
CA TRP A 58 4.68 5.74 -6.51
C TRP A 58 4.69 7.27 -6.56
N GLN A 59 5.80 7.85 -7.01
CA GLN A 59 6.02 9.28 -7.11
C GLN A 59 5.10 9.99 -8.12
N THR A 60 4.46 9.24 -9.03
CA THR A 60 3.46 9.83 -9.93
C THR A 60 2.25 10.39 -9.19
N GLY A 61 1.98 9.90 -7.96
CA GLY A 61 0.78 10.25 -7.19
C GLY A 61 -0.51 9.69 -7.77
N ILE A 62 -0.45 8.99 -8.91
CA ILE A 62 -1.62 8.39 -9.54
C ILE A 62 -1.99 7.13 -8.78
N LEU A 63 -3.22 7.07 -8.30
CA LEU A 63 -3.74 5.99 -7.45
C LEU A 63 -3.47 4.60 -8.05
N GLU A 64 -3.73 4.39 -9.34
CA GLU A 64 -3.52 3.10 -9.97
C GLU A 64 -2.05 2.78 -10.25
N ALA A 65 -1.21 3.79 -10.44
CA ALA A 65 0.24 3.60 -10.54
C ALA A 65 0.82 3.16 -9.19
N GLN A 66 0.35 3.73 -8.08
CA GLN A 66 0.71 3.29 -6.72
C GLN A 66 0.24 1.87 -6.43
N TYR A 67 -1.00 1.52 -6.83
CA TYR A 67 -1.44 0.13 -6.75
C TYR A 67 -0.61 -0.82 -7.60
N LEU A 68 -0.22 -0.40 -8.80
CA LEU A 68 0.66 -1.19 -9.66
C LEU A 68 2.04 -1.40 -9.02
N ALA A 69 2.62 -0.37 -8.41
CA ALA A 69 3.87 -0.47 -7.65
C ALA A 69 3.78 -1.56 -6.57
N ILE A 70 2.70 -1.56 -5.78
CA ILE A 70 2.44 -2.61 -4.77
C ILE A 70 2.34 -3.99 -5.44
N GLN A 71 1.63 -4.12 -6.56
CA GLN A 71 1.48 -5.40 -7.26
C GLN A 71 2.81 -5.94 -7.81
N ILE A 72 3.71 -5.06 -8.23
CA ILE A 72 5.05 -5.42 -8.72
C ILE A 72 5.91 -5.93 -7.57
N ALA A 73 5.86 -5.27 -6.40
CA ALA A 73 6.73 -5.58 -5.28
C ALA A 73 6.25 -6.73 -4.36
N LYS A 74 4.97 -7.13 -4.45
CA LYS A 74 4.32 -8.06 -3.50
C LYS A 74 5.03 -9.40 -3.26
N THR A 75 5.82 -9.89 -4.21
CA THR A 75 6.50 -11.19 -4.09
C THR A 75 7.86 -11.09 -3.40
N LYS A 76 8.40 -9.87 -3.27
CA LYS A 76 9.71 -9.59 -2.71
C LYS A 76 9.65 -8.36 -1.78
N PRO A 77 8.73 -8.33 -0.80
CA PRO A 77 8.51 -7.13 0.03
C PRO A 77 9.77 -6.76 0.83
N ASP A 78 10.56 -7.74 1.27
CA ASP A 78 11.84 -7.52 1.99
C ASP A 78 12.93 -6.86 1.14
N GLN A 79 12.81 -6.83 -0.20
CA GLN A 79 13.81 -6.21 -1.07
C GLN A 79 13.59 -4.70 -1.26
N LEU A 80 12.45 -4.16 -0.82
CA LEU A 80 12.26 -2.72 -0.76
C LEU A 80 13.06 -2.15 0.41
N THR A 81 13.74 -1.02 0.19
CA THR A 81 14.48 -0.35 1.25
C THR A 81 13.53 0.36 2.21
N SER A 82 13.92 0.49 3.48
CA SER A 82 13.11 1.22 4.46
C SER A 82 12.87 2.66 4.03
N THR A 83 13.89 3.34 3.49
CA THR A 83 13.76 4.70 2.94
C THR A 83 12.73 4.79 1.82
N ALA A 84 12.66 3.81 0.90
CA ALA A 84 11.64 3.82 -0.15
C ALA A 84 10.22 3.69 0.44
N LEU A 85 10.06 2.87 1.48
CA LEU A 85 8.78 2.69 2.17
C LEU A 85 8.39 3.89 3.02
N GLU A 86 9.35 4.53 3.70
CA GLU A 86 9.13 5.78 4.45
C GLU A 86 8.60 6.87 3.51
N THR A 87 9.17 7.00 2.30
CA THR A 87 8.66 7.98 1.31
C THR A 87 7.24 7.68 0.83
N CYS A 88 6.74 6.46 1.06
CA CYS A 88 5.36 6.10 0.75
C CYS A 88 4.36 6.54 1.81
N LEU A 89 4.80 6.73 3.05
CA LEU A 89 3.97 7.07 4.19
C LEU A 89 3.72 8.59 4.23
N ASN A 90 2.72 9.01 3.47
CA ASN A 90 2.30 10.41 3.37
C ASN A 90 0.78 10.50 3.49
N GLU A 91 0.27 11.42 4.31
CA GLU A 91 -1.16 11.60 4.58
C GLU A 91 -1.99 12.03 3.35
N GLN A 92 -1.33 12.54 2.31
CA GLN A 92 -1.95 12.90 1.04
C GLN A 92 -2.14 11.69 0.11
N VAL A 93 -1.54 10.53 0.43
CA VAL A 93 -1.78 9.30 -0.33
C VAL A 93 -3.16 8.74 0.05
N SER A 94 -3.87 8.20 -0.93
CA SER A 94 -5.17 7.54 -0.69
C SER A 94 -5.06 6.55 0.47
N VAL A 95 -5.99 6.67 1.43
CA VAL A 95 -6.16 5.72 2.54
C VAL A 95 -6.26 4.28 2.01
N ASN A 96 -6.97 4.08 0.90
CA ASN A 96 -7.13 2.76 0.29
C ASN A 96 -5.81 2.21 -0.30
N VAL A 97 -4.91 3.08 -0.75
CA VAL A 97 -3.57 2.70 -1.23
C VAL A 97 -2.67 2.37 -0.04
N LEU A 98 -2.70 3.19 1.02
CA LEU A 98 -1.93 2.96 2.24
C LEU A 98 -2.34 1.67 2.96
N ASP A 99 -3.65 1.41 3.12
CA ASP A 99 -4.16 0.15 3.67
C ASP A 99 -3.67 -1.06 2.84
N LYS A 100 -3.58 -0.91 1.51
CA LYS A 100 -3.07 -1.95 0.62
C LYS A 100 -1.56 -2.14 0.74
N LEU A 101 -0.80 -1.06 0.87
CA LEU A 101 0.65 -1.09 1.12
C LEU A 101 0.93 -1.84 2.42
N ALA A 102 0.23 -1.50 3.51
CA ALA A 102 0.36 -2.19 4.79
C ALA A 102 -0.02 -3.67 4.67
N SER A 103 -1.13 -3.99 4.00
CA SER A 103 -1.63 -5.36 3.87
C SER A 103 -0.78 -6.27 2.98
N ILE A 104 -0.10 -5.74 1.96
CA ILE A 104 0.61 -6.57 0.97
C ILE A 104 2.12 -6.48 1.14
N ILE A 105 2.64 -5.32 1.53
CA ILE A 105 4.06 -5.08 1.67
C ILE A 105 4.44 -5.19 3.14
N LEU A 106 4.05 -4.21 3.97
CA LEU A 106 4.59 -4.10 5.34
C LEU A 106 4.32 -5.36 6.18
N SER A 107 3.09 -5.88 6.17
CA SER A 107 2.73 -7.10 6.92
C SER A 107 3.39 -8.40 6.43
N LYS A 108 4.11 -8.36 5.30
CA LYS A 108 4.82 -9.51 4.72
C LYS A 108 6.32 -9.41 4.85
N ARG A 109 6.84 -8.32 5.42
CA ARG A 109 8.27 -8.15 5.66
C ARG A 109 8.69 -8.79 6.97
N LYS A 110 9.97 -9.13 7.08
CA LYS A 110 10.59 -9.66 8.30
C LYS A 110 10.64 -8.63 9.43
N ASP A 111 10.78 -7.36 9.08
CA ASP A 111 10.79 -6.19 9.98
C ASP A 111 9.38 -5.61 10.19
N SER A 112 8.31 -6.38 9.95
CA SER A 112 6.93 -5.88 10.09
C SER A 112 6.61 -5.35 11.49
N LYS A 113 7.29 -5.84 12.53
CA LYS A 113 7.12 -5.37 13.91
C LYS A 113 7.71 -3.96 14.10
N ASP A 114 8.88 -3.71 13.50
CA ASP A 114 9.51 -2.38 13.50
C ASP A 114 8.61 -1.34 12.82
N TRP A 115 7.96 -1.73 11.71
CA TRP A 115 6.97 -0.88 11.04
C TRP A 115 5.72 -0.62 11.87
N GLU A 116 5.21 -1.64 12.59
CA GLU A 116 4.09 -1.48 13.50
C GLU A 116 4.39 -0.42 14.57
N GLU A 117 5.52 -0.55 15.24
CA GLU A 117 5.95 0.38 16.29
C GLU A 117 6.16 1.79 15.73
N TYR A 118 6.88 1.90 14.60
CA TYR A 118 7.10 3.17 13.90
C TYR A 118 5.79 3.89 13.56
N LEU A 119 4.77 3.16 13.09
CA LEU A 119 3.49 3.71 12.69
C LEU A 119 2.61 4.12 13.88
N LEU A 120 2.66 3.37 14.99
CA LEU A 120 1.86 3.65 16.18
C LEU A 120 2.32 4.89 16.94
N ILE A 121 3.61 5.25 16.84
CA ILE A 121 4.14 6.47 17.48
C ILE A 121 3.93 7.75 16.65
N GLN A 122 3.43 7.65 15.41
CA GLN A 122 3.14 8.83 14.60
C GLN A 122 1.90 9.56 15.12
N ASP A 123 1.86 10.87 14.95
CA ASP A 123 0.73 11.71 15.40
C ASP A 123 -0.51 11.57 14.50
N GLN A 124 -0.31 11.27 13.21
CA GLN A 124 -1.39 11.23 12.24
C GLN A 124 -2.21 9.94 12.41
N ALA A 125 -3.52 10.10 12.62
CA ALA A 125 -4.45 8.98 12.83
C ALA A 125 -4.41 7.93 11.71
N ILE A 126 -4.12 8.34 10.47
CA ILE A 126 -3.98 7.41 9.35
C ILE A 126 -2.80 6.46 9.54
N PHE A 127 -1.66 6.92 10.07
CA PHE A 127 -0.51 6.07 10.31
C PHE A 127 -0.72 5.15 11.51
N GLN A 128 -1.30 5.67 12.59
CA GLN A 128 -1.70 4.85 13.73
C GLN A 128 -2.66 3.74 13.31
N ARG A 129 -3.62 4.01 12.42
CA ARG A 129 -4.51 3.00 11.82
C ARG A 129 -3.72 1.89 11.13
N LEU A 130 -2.69 2.22 10.33
CA LEU A 130 -1.84 1.22 9.69
C LEU A 130 -1.05 0.41 10.73
N GLY A 131 -0.53 1.06 11.77
CA GLY A 131 0.13 0.41 12.90
C GLY A 131 -0.78 -0.61 13.60
N TRP A 132 -2.01 -0.20 13.92
CA TRP A 132 -3.04 -1.07 14.49
C TRP A 132 -3.40 -2.24 13.57
N PHE A 133 -3.46 -2.00 12.27
CA PHE A 133 -3.64 -3.08 11.29
C PHE A 133 -2.50 -4.10 11.34
N LEU A 134 -1.23 -3.67 11.42
CA LEU A 134 -0.09 -4.58 11.53
C LEU A 134 -0.12 -5.36 12.84
N ARG A 135 -0.45 -4.71 13.96
CA ARG A 135 -0.62 -5.39 15.25
C ARG A 135 -1.72 -6.46 15.21
N ALA A 136 -2.86 -6.14 14.59
CA ALA A 136 -3.93 -7.11 14.40
C ALA A 136 -3.47 -8.31 13.53
N LYS A 137 -2.64 -8.07 12.51
CA LYS A 137 -2.04 -9.15 11.69
C LYS A 137 -1.07 -10.01 12.50
N TYR A 138 -0.25 -9.40 13.35
CA TYR A 138 0.64 -10.12 14.27
C TYR A 138 -0.15 -11.05 15.20
N PHE A 139 -1.24 -10.57 15.81
CA PHE A 139 -2.11 -11.39 16.65
C PHE A 139 -2.81 -12.51 15.87
N ALA A 140 -3.32 -12.22 14.68
CA ALA A 140 -3.93 -13.23 13.82
C ALA A 140 -2.93 -14.33 13.39
N GLY A 141 -1.63 -14.04 13.41
CA GLY A 141 -0.55 -15.00 13.17
C GLY A 141 -0.36 -16.04 14.27
N LYS A 142 -1.04 -15.91 15.42
CA LYS A 142 -0.93 -16.80 16.60
C LYS A 142 0.49 -16.92 17.16
N THR A 143 1.32 -15.90 16.93
CA THR A 143 2.70 -15.82 17.46
C THR A 143 2.78 -15.03 18.76
N ALA A 144 1.78 -14.19 19.04
CA ALA A 144 1.71 -13.40 20.26
C ALA A 144 1.34 -14.25 21.47
N THR A 145 1.91 -13.89 22.61
CA THR A 145 1.54 -14.41 23.92
C THR A 145 0.22 -13.80 24.39
N ASN A 146 -0.48 -14.47 25.32
CA ASN A 146 -1.69 -13.92 25.93
C ASN A 146 -1.39 -12.59 26.65
N GLN A 147 -0.21 -12.46 27.25
CA GLN A 147 0.21 -11.23 27.94
C GLN A 147 0.25 -10.04 26.98
N GLU A 148 0.90 -10.19 25.82
CA GLU A 148 0.97 -9.11 24.81
C GLU A 148 -0.41 -8.68 24.31
N ILE A 149 -1.35 -9.62 24.22
CA ILE A 149 -2.74 -9.33 23.83
C ILE A 149 -3.44 -8.53 24.94
N GLU A 150 -3.36 -8.96 26.20
CA GLU A 150 -4.00 -8.26 27.32
C GLU A 150 -3.42 -6.86 27.51
N GLU A 151 -2.10 -6.69 27.49
CA GLU A 151 -1.44 -5.38 27.57
C GLU A 151 -1.89 -4.44 26.45
N THR A 152 -2.10 -4.98 25.24
CA THR A 152 -2.62 -4.21 24.11
C THR A 152 -4.08 -3.81 24.31
N LEU A 153 -4.92 -4.71 24.83
CA LEU A 153 -6.33 -4.40 25.11
C LEU A 153 -6.46 -3.32 26.17
N ASP A 154 -5.63 -3.37 27.21
CA ASP A 154 -5.62 -2.36 28.27
C ASP A 154 -5.17 -0.98 27.77
N HIS A 155 -4.30 -0.91 26.75
CA HIS A 155 -3.91 0.34 26.13
C HIS A 155 -5.03 1.00 25.29
N ILE A 156 -5.95 0.21 24.73
CA ILE A 156 -7.04 0.70 23.86
C ILE A 156 -8.31 1.05 24.66
N ARG A 157 -8.41 0.57 25.91
CA ARG A 157 -9.57 0.73 26.80
C ARG A 157 -9.77 2.17 27.28
#